data_AF-A0A6V7X9K1-F1
#
_entry.id   AF-A0A6V7X9K1-F1
#
_cell.length_a   1.000
_cell.length_b   1.000
_cell.length_c   1.000
_cell.angle_alpha   90.00
_cell.angle_beta   90.00
_cell.angle_gamma   90.00
#
_symmetry.space_group_name_H-M   'P 1'
#
loop_
_entity.id
_entity.type
_entity.pdbx_description
1 polymer ?
#
loop_
_entity_poly.entity_id
_entity_poly.type
_entity_poly.pdbx_seq_one_letter_code
_entity_poly.pdbx_strand_id
1 'polypeptide(L)'
;MNSCFEILHESSHFLFLIVSGSGINFIPFKIAVIFQTHSLMGFFSMLVMFSLLSLDRLIAAAFPIYYKNLKKKHYIYCHASVLIIVSCFILYRMIYVAIQYPDWPVTGNIADTLAMITYDSKIMNFLSSLYMYIPPLFCYFLLGLILITRKGINLLGFFLYLHVS
;
A
#
# COMPACT_ATOMS: atom_id res chain seq x y z
N MET A 1 -8.29 0.08 -10.25
CA MET A 1 -7.09 -0.45 -9.55
C MET A 1 -7.43 -1.29 -8.32
N ASN A 2 -8.50 -0.99 -7.55
CA ASN A 2 -8.91 -1.85 -6.42
C ASN A 2 -9.28 -3.29 -6.84
N SER A 3 -10.00 -3.49 -7.94
CA SER A 3 -10.48 -4.82 -8.34
C SER A 3 -9.36 -5.82 -8.67
N CYS A 4 -8.25 -5.38 -9.28
CA CYS A 4 -7.10 -6.26 -9.54
C CYS A 4 -6.38 -6.63 -8.24
N PHE A 5 -6.26 -5.70 -7.30
CA PHE A 5 -5.68 -5.98 -5.98
C PHE A 5 -6.56 -6.94 -5.17
N GLU A 6 -7.88 -6.81 -5.28
CA GLU A 6 -8.85 -7.67 -4.61
C GLU A 6 -8.74 -9.13 -5.11
N ILE A 7 -8.65 -9.34 -6.43
CA ILE A 7 -8.39 -10.65 -7.03
C ILE A 7 -7.03 -11.22 -6.60
N LEU A 8 -6.00 -10.37 -6.52
CA LEU A 8 -4.68 -10.79 -6.06
C LEU A 8 -4.72 -11.15 -4.57
N HIS A 9 -5.40 -10.37 -3.72
CA HIS A 9 -5.57 -10.64 -2.29
C HIS A 9 -6.36 -11.92 -2.04
N GLU A 10 -7.40 -12.21 -2.84
CA GLU A 10 -8.18 -13.44 -2.76
C GLU A 10 -7.31 -14.70 -2.93
N SER A 11 -6.26 -14.66 -3.75
CA SER A 11 -5.32 -15.79 -3.89
C SER A 11 -4.70 -16.25 -2.57
N SER A 12 -4.49 -15.32 -1.62
CA SER A 12 -3.92 -15.62 -0.31
C SER A 12 -4.93 -16.29 0.60
N HIS A 13 -6.22 -15.98 0.42
CA HIS A 13 -7.31 -16.70 1.06
C HIS A 13 -7.47 -18.12 0.49
N PHE A 14 -7.28 -18.31 -0.82
CA PHE A 14 -7.29 -19.65 -1.42
C PHE A 14 -6.16 -20.53 -0.86
N LEU A 15 -4.95 -20.00 -0.68
CA LEU A 15 -3.85 -20.75 -0.06
C LEU A 15 -4.22 -21.17 1.37
N PHE A 16 -4.71 -20.23 2.19
CA PHE A 16 -5.12 -20.51 3.57
C PHE A 16 -6.24 -21.56 3.65
N LEU A 17 -7.22 -21.50 2.74
CA LEU A 17 -8.30 -22.47 2.64
C LEU A 17 -7.81 -23.86 2.25
N ILE A 18 -6.87 -23.97 1.30
CA ILE A 18 -6.29 -25.25 0.89
C ILE A 18 -5.50 -25.88 2.04
N VAL A 19 -4.68 -25.08 2.74
CA VAL A 19 -3.91 -25.53 3.91
C VAL A 19 -4.86 -26.02 5.01
N SER A 20 -5.85 -25.19 5.38
CA SER A 20 -6.85 -25.55 6.40
C SER A 20 -7.69 -26.78 6.01
N GLY A 21 -8.10 -26.89 4.74
CA GLY A 21 -8.91 -28.00 4.22
C GLY A 21 -8.13 -29.31 4.09
N SER A 22 -6.79 -29.25 3.93
CA SER A 22 -5.92 -30.42 3.87
C SER A 22 -5.61 -31.05 5.24
N GLY A 23 -5.97 -30.37 6.34
CA GLY A 23 -5.60 -30.77 7.70
C GLY A 23 -4.12 -30.52 8.04
N ILE A 24 -3.35 -29.92 7.13
CA ILE A 24 -1.97 -29.51 7.35
C ILE A 24 -2.01 -28.13 8.03
N ASN A 25 -1.56 -28.02 9.28
CA ASN A 25 -1.62 -26.76 10.03
C ASN A 25 -0.54 -25.74 9.64
N PHE A 26 0.59 -26.21 9.08
CA PHE A 26 1.74 -25.37 8.75
C PHE A 26 2.35 -25.78 7.42
N ILE A 27 2.68 -24.78 6.60
CA ILE A 27 3.46 -24.94 5.38
C ILE A 27 4.82 -24.22 5.53
N PRO A 28 5.86 -24.67 4.81
CA PRO A 28 7.12 -23.95 4.71
C PRO A 28 6.92 -22.55 4.13
N PHE A 29 7.57 -21.55 4.74
CA PHE A 29 7.53 -20.16 4.32
C PHE A 29 7.90 -19.97 2.84
N LYS A 30 8.86 -20.74 2.30
CA LYS A 30 9.22 -20.69 0.89
C LYS A 30 8.03 -20.93 -0.05
N ILE A 31 7.13 -21.85 0.31
CA ILE A 31 5.92 -22.15 -0.47
C ILE A 31 4.94 -20.99 -0.33
N ALA A 32 4.72 -20.50 0.89
CA ALA A 32 3.82 -19.37 1.15
C ALA A 32 4.23 -18.12 0.36
N VAL A 33 5.52 -17.79 0.30
CA VAL A 33 6.03 -16.63 -0.45
C VAL A 33 5.70 -16.74 -1.94
N ILE A 34 5.85 -17.90 -2.57
CA ILE A 34 5.54 -18.06 -4.01
C ILE A 34 4.09 -17.67 -4.32
N PHE A 35 3.16 -18.05 -3.44
CA PHE A 35 1.73 -17.80 -3.61
C PHE A 35 1.24 -16.47 -3.03
N GLN A 36 2.05 -15.75 -2.25
CA GLN A 36 1.62 -14.51 -1.58
C GLN A 36 2.44 -13.28 -1.99
N THR A 37 3.50 -13.46 -2.79
CA THR A 37 4.40 -12.38 -3.25
C THR A 37 3.61 -11.26 -3.94
N HIS A 38 2.69 -11.59 -4.83
CA HIS A 38 1.90 -10.59 -5.56
C HIS A 38 0.93 -9.82 -4.66
N SER A 39 0.30 -10.49 -3.70
CA SER A 39 -0.59 -9.84 -2.73
C SER A 39 0.16 -8.86 -1.84
N LEU A 40 1.31 -9.28 -1.29
CA LEU A 40 2.16 -8.45 -0.44
C LEU A 40 2.75 -7.28 -1.22
N MET A 41 3.24 -7.51 -2.44
CA MET A 41 3.73 -6.43 -3.30
C MET A 41 2.61 -5.42 -3.59
N GLY A 42 1.41 -5.91 -3.93
CA GLY A 42 0.23 -5.07 -4.14
C GLY A 42 -0.13 -4.22 -2.93
N PHE A 43 -0.08 -4.80 -1.73
CA PHE A 43 -0.43 -4.14 -0.47
C PHE A 43 0.49 -2.94 -0.21
N PHE A 44 1.81 -3.15 -0.23
CA PHE A 44 2.75 -2.07 0.03
C PHE A 44 2.77 -1.02 -1.10
N SER A 45 2.65 -1.44 -2.37
CA SER A 45 2.56 -0.50 -3.49
C SER A 45 1.30 0.36 -3.41
N MET A 46 0.19 -0.21 -2.94
CA MET A 46 -1.04 0.54 -2.66
C MET A 46 -0.81 1.59 -1.56
N LEU A 47 -0.14 1.26 -0.46
CA LEU A 47 0.15 2.22 0.62
C LEU A 47 0.97 3.42 0.14
N VAL A 48 2.02 3.16 -0.64
CA VAL A 48 2.85 4.22 -1.21
C VAL A 48 2.06 5.05 -2.22
N MET A 49 1.26 4.40 -3.08
CA MET A 49 0.41 5.10 -4.03
C MET A 49 -0.61 6.01 -3.34
N PHE A 50 -1.25 5.56 -2.26
CA PHE A 50 -2.17 6.39 -1.47
C PHE A 50 -1.48 7.61 -0.88
N SER A 51 -0.27 7.44 -0.36
CA SER A 51 0.54 8.54 0.18
C SER A 51 0.90 9.56 -0.90
N LEU A 52 1.39 9.09 -2.04
CA LEU A 52 1.72 9.93 -3.19
C LEU A 52 0.51 10.67 -3.75
N LEU A 53 -0.64 10.01 -3.88
CA LEU A 53 -1.88 10.62 -4.36
C LEU A 53 -2.41 11.68 -3.38
N SER A 54 -2.31 11.43 -2.08
CA SER A 54 -2.74 12.39 -1.06
C SER A 54 -1.92 13.69 -1.12
N LEU A 55 -0.61 13.58 -1.36
CA LEU A 55 0.29 14.71 -1.56
C LEU A 55 0.00 15.43 -2.88
N ASP A 56 -0.23 14.69 -3.98
CA ASP A 56 -0.60 15.28 -5.28
C ASP A 56 -1.85 16.16 -5.15
N ARG A 57 -2.92 15.63 -4.53
CA ARG A 57 -4.16 16.37 -4.29
C ARG A 57 -3.94 17.60 -3.40
N LEU A 58 -3.13 17.49 -2.36
CA LEU A 58 -2.80 18.61 -1.47
C LEU A 58 -2.07 19.73 -2.23
N ILE A 59 -1.05 19.39 -3.03
CA ILE A 59 -0.28 20.35 -3.82
C ILE A 59 -1.18 21.03 -4.85
N ALA A 60 -2.05 20.27 -5.52
CA ALA A 60 -2.99 20.81 -6.50
C ALA A 60 -3.96 21.85 -5.88
N ALA A 61 -4.40 21.61 -4.65
CA ALA A 61 -5.32 22.50 -3.95
C ALA A 61 -4.61 23.73 -3.33
N ALA A 62 -3.46 23.54 -2.70
CA ALA A 62 -2.69 24.59 -2.04
C ALA A 62 -2.03 25.55 -3.04
N PHE A 63 -1.51 25.02 -4.16
CA PHE A 63 -0.74 25.79 -5.14
C PHE A 63 -1.25 25.57 -6.57
N PRO A 64 -2.47 26.05 -6.91
CA PRO A 64 -3.10 25.78 -8.21
C PRO A 64 -2.33 26.36 -9.40
N ILE A 65 -1.71 27.53 -9.24
CA ILE A 65 -0.94 28.20 -10.31
C ILE A 65 0.34 27.42 -10.61
N TYR A 66 1.06 26.98 -9.57
CA TYR A 66 2.24 26.14 -9.71
C TYR A 66 1.88 24.79 -10.34
N TYR A 67 0.82 24.15 -9.85
CA TYR A 67 0.37 22.84 -10.33
C TYR A 67 0.00 22.85 -11.82
N LYS A 68 -0.64 23.93 -12.31
CA LYS A 68 -0.98 24.10 -13.73
C LYS A 68 0.25 24.19 -14.64
N ASN A 69 1.36 24.72 -14.13
CA ASN A 69 2.61 24.91 -14.87
C ASN A 69 3.54 23.67 -14.83
N LEU A 70 3.19 22.62 -14.07
CA LEU A 70 3.98 21.39 -14.03
C LEU A 70 3.88 20.60 -15.33
N LYS A 71 5.03 20.09 -15.80
CA LYS A 71 5.09 19.17 -16.94
C LYS A 71 4.55 17.80 -16.52
N LYS A 72 3.26 17.55 -16.77
CA LYS A 72 2.54 16.32 -16.41
C LYS A 72 3.31 15.02 -16.69
N LYS A 73 4.01 14.93 -17.84
CA LYS A 73 4.81 13.76 -18.22
C LYS A 73 5.93 13.44 -17.22
N HIS A 74 6.68 14.44 -16.77
CA HIS A 74 7.79 14.25 -15.83
C HIS A 74 7.27 13.89 -14.43
N TYR A 75 6.13 14.48 -14.06
CA TYR A 75 5.46 14.22 -12.80
C TYR A 75 5.00 12.76 -12.69
N ILE A 76 4.29 12.25 -13.72
CA ILE A 76 3.84 10.86 -13.77
C ILE A 76 5.04 9.90 -13.76
N TYR A 77 6.11 10.24 -14.49
CA TYR A 77 7.33 9.43 -14.49
C TYR A 77 7.97 9.33 -13.11
N CYS A 78 8.00 10.42 -12.34
CA CYS A 78 8.50 10.43 -10.96
C CYS A 78 7.66 9.54 -10.04
N HIS A 79 6.34 9.62 -10.12
CA HIS A 79 5.44 8.74 -9.36
C HIS A 79 5.63 7.27 -9.70
N ALA A 80 5.70 6.96 -11.00
CA ALA A 80 5.91 5.61 -11.48
C ALA A 80 7.27 5.05 -11.04
N SER A 81 8.35 5.84 -11.10
CA SER A 81 9.68 5.40 -10.70
C SER A 81 9.75 5.09 -9.20
N VAL A 82 9.13 5.92 -8.34
CA VAL A 82 9.04 5.65 -6.90
C VAL A 82 8.30 4.34 -6.62
N LEU A 83 7.18 4.10 -7.29
CA LEU A 83 6.42 2.85 -7.12
C LEU A 83 7.21 1.62 -7.57
N ILE A 84 7.95 1.71 -8.68
CA ILE A 84 8.80 0.62 -9.16
C ILE A 84 9.93 0.33 -8.16
N ILE A 85 10.61 1.37 -7.66
CA ILE A 85 11.70 1.21 -6.69
C ILE A 85 11.20 0.51 -5.42
N VAL A 86 10.06 0.95 -4.89
CA VAL A 86 9.46 0.34 -3.69
C VAL A 86 9.06 -1.11 -3.98
N SER A 87 8.39 -1.38 -5.09
CA SER A 87 7.97 -2.74 -5.48
C SER A 87 9.16 -3.70 -5.59
N CYS A 88 10.24 -3.26 -6.25
CA CYS A 88 11.48 -4.03 -6.36
C CYS A 88 12.14 -4.28 -5.00
N PHE A 89 12.15 -3.28 -4.11
CA PHE A 89 12.69 -3.42 -2.76
C PHE A 89 11.93 -4.48 -1.94
N ILE A 90 10.59 -4.47 -2.01
CA ILE A 90 9.76 -5.46 -1.30
C ILE A 90 10.00 -6.86 -1.87
N LEU A 91 10.06 -6.99 -3.20
CA LEU A 91 10.34 -8.27 -3.86
C LEU A 91 11.71 -8.83 -3.44
N TYR A 92 12.74 -7.99 -3.44
CA TYR A 92 14.06 -8.34 -2.94
C TYR A 92 14.01 -8.85 -1.49
N ARG A 93 13.28 -8.17 -0.61
CA ARG A 93 13.13 -8.58 0.79
C ARG A 93 12.39 -9.91 0.93
N MET A 94 11.32 -10.13 0.18
CA MET A 94 10.58 -11.40 0.20
C MET A 94 11.48 -12.58 -0.20
N ILE A 95 12.27 -12.42 -1.27
CA ILE A 95 13.22 -13.44 -1.72
C ILE A 95 14.33 -13.66 -0.68
N TYR A 96 14.89 -12.58 -0.13
CA TYR A 96 15.96 -12.66 0.88
C TYR A 96 15.51 -13.47 2.12
N VAL A 97 14.34 -13.14 2.68
CA VAL A 97 13.81 -13.84 3.86
C VAL A 97 13.44 -15.29 3.51
N ALA A 98 12.95 -15.56 2.30
CA ALA A 98 12.63 -16.92 1.85
C ALA A 98 13.87 -17.81 1.70
N ILE A 99 15.03 -17.22 1.38
CA ILE A 99 16.32 -17.93 1.33
C ILE A 99 16.86 -18.17 2.74
N GLN A 100 16.72 -17.20 3.64
CA GLN A 100 17.27 -17.28 4.99
C GLN A 100 16.48 -18.21 5.91
N TYR A 101 15.15 -18.24 5.76
CA TYR A 101 14.23 -19.01 6.60
C TYR A 101 13.24 -19.83 5.75
N PRO A 102 13.72 -20.79 4.93
CA PRO A 102 12.87 -21.49 3.95
C PRO A 102 11.81 -22.39 4.61
N ASP A 103 12.18 -23.03 5.73
CA ASP A 103 11.37 -24.03 6.42
C ASP A 103 10.61 -23.45 7.62
N TRP A 104 10.57 -22.12 7.77
CA TRP A 104 9.83 -21.48 8.84
C TRP A 104 8.34 -21.83 8.72
N PRO A 105 7.72 -22.37 9.78
CA PRO A 105 6.32 -22.81 9.71
C PRO A 105 5.40 -21.58 9.68
N VAL A 106 4.55 -21.51 8.66
CA VAL A 106 3.49 -20.49 8.57
C VAL A 106 2.15 -21.15 8.32
N THR A 107 1.07 -20.55 8.82
CA THR A 107 -0.29 -21.11 8.69
C THR A 107 -0.88 -20.97 7.27
N GLY A 108 -0.13 -20.33 6.36
CA GLY A 108 -0.64 -19.91 5.06
C GLY A 108 -1.46 -18.63 5.12
N ASN A 109 -1.61 -18.00 6.28
CA ASN A 109 -2.16 -16.65 6.41
C ASN A 109 -1.14 -15.61 5.93
N ILE A 110 -1.60 -14.61 5.18
CA ILE A 110 -0.75 -13.49 4.71
C ILE A 110 -0.15 -12.68 5.87
N ALA A 111 -0.84 -12.65 7.02
CA ALA A 111 -0.37 -11.96 8.22
C ALA A 111 0.94 -12.56 8.77
N ASP A 112 1.07 -13.89 8.74
CA ASP A 112 2.29 -14.58 9.19
C ASP A 112 3.46 -14.24 8.25
N THR A 113 3.18 -14.23 6.95
CA THR A 113 4.17 -13.91 5.91
C THR A 113 4.62 -12.45 6.03
N LEU A 114 3.68 -11.54 6.28
CA LEU A 114 3.98 -10.13 6.55
C LEU A 114 4.86 -9.98 7.80
N ALA A 115 4.48 -10.62 8.91
CA ALA A 115 5.23 -10.58 10.16
C ALA A 115 6.69 -11.03 9.93
N MET A 116 6.89 -12.11 9.20
CA MET A 116 8.22 -12.63 8.89
C MET A 116 9.07 -11.66 8.04
N ILE A 117 8.46 -11.03 7.02
CA ILE A 117 9.16 -10.04 6.19
C ILE A 117 9.56 -8.80 7.01
N THR A 118 8.76 -8.44 8.02
CA THR A 118 9.00 -7.28 8.89
C THR A 118 9.93 -7.55 10.07
N TYR A 119 10.15 -8.81 10.44
CA TYR A 119 10.79 -9.21 11.70
C TYR A 119 12.14 -8.53 11.98
N ASP A 120 13.03 -8.48 10.98
CA ASP A 120 14.39 -7.95 11.14
C ASP A 120 14.60 -6.61 10.39
N SER A 121 13.59 -6.09 9.70
CA SER A 121 13.72 -4.87 8.91
C SER A 121 12.95 -3.72 9.52
N LYS A 122 13.69 -2.78 10.13
CA LYS A 122 13.12 -1.51 10.62
C LYS A 122 12.36 -0.75 9.52
N ILE A 123 12.84 -0.81 8.27
CA ILE A 123 12.20 -0.15 7.13
C ILE A 123 10.86 -0.82 6.81
N MET A 124 10.81 -2.15 6.73
CA MET A 124 9.55 -2.86 6.47
C MET A 124 8.56 -2.71 7.63
N ASN A 125 9.06 -2.70 8.86
CA ASN A 125 8.24 -2.44 10.04
C ASN A 125 7.66 -1.01 9.98
N PHE A 126 8.44 -0.01 9.60
CA PHE A 126 7.94 1.34 9.37
C PHE A 126 6.88 1.37 8.25
N LEU A 127 7.14 0.72 7.10
CA LEU A 127 6.22 0.69 5.95
C LEU A 127 4.88 0.01 6.25
N SER A 128 4.87 -0.98 7.16
CA SER A 128 3.67 -1.71 7.58
C SER A 128 2.99 -1.10 8.80
N SER A 129 3.65 -0.20 9.52
CA SER A 129 3.12 0.42 10.72
C SER A 129 1.94 1.35 10.44
N LEU A 130 1.13 1.58 11.48
CA LEU A 130 0.05 2.57 11.44
C LEU A 130 0.55 3.99 11.10
N TYR A 131 1.84 4.28 11.30
CA TYR A 131 2.43 5.58 10.99
C TYR A 131 2.40 5.91 9.50
N MET A 132 2.40 4.93 8.60
CA MET A 132 2.28 5.17 7.16
C MET A 132 0.90 5.72 6.74
N TYR A 133 -0.13 5.52 7.56
CA TYR A 133 -1.47 6.05 7.28
C TYR A 133 -1.64 7.49 7.78
N ILE A 134 -0.75 7.98 8.65
CA ILE A 134 -0.83 9.34 9.20
C ILE A 134 -0.60 10.42 8.14
N PRO A 135 0.45 10.36 7.28
CA PRO A 135 0.65 11.39 6.26
C PRO A 135 -0.52 11.54 5.29
N PRO A 136 -1.11 10.45 4.73
CA PRO A 136 -2.30 10.57 3.91
C PRO A 136 -3.48 11.22 4.64
N LEU A 137 -3.78 10.77 5.87
CA LEU A 137 -4.86 11.33 6.68
C LEU A 137 -4.65 12.83 6.94
N PHE A 138 -3.43 13.22 7.29
CA PHE A 138 -3.07 14.61 7.50
C PHE A 138 -3.20 15.45 6.22
N CYS A 139 -2.77 14.92 5.07
CA CYS A 139 -2.94 15.59 3.77
C CYS A 139 -4.42 15.80 3.43
N TYR A 140 -5.27 14.80 3.66
CA TYR A 140 -6.71 14.91 3.42
C TYR A 140 -7.39 15.90 4.39
N PHE A 141 -6.94 15.93 5.64
CA PHE A 141 -7.41 16.92 6.61
C PHE A 141 -7.06 18.35 6.17
N LEU A 142 -5.80 18.60 5.80
CA LEU A 142 -5.37 19.91 5.28
C LEU A 142 -6.09 20.30 4.00
N LEU A 143 -6.27 19.34 3.08
CA LEU A 143 -7.04 19.54 1.86
C LEU A 143 -8.46 20.01 2.18
N GLY A 144 -9.10 19.42 3.19
CA GLY A 144 -10.42 19.84 3.64
C GLY A 144 -10.47 21.27 4.18
N LEU A 145 -9.50 21.65 5.01
CA LEU A 145 -9.40 23.03 5.49
C LEU A 145 -9.22 24.04 4.35
N ILE A 146 -8.37 23.73 3.38
CA ILE A 146 -8.15 24.59 2.20
C ILE A 146 -9.43 24.74 1.37
N LEU A 147 -10.20 23.66 1.20
CA LEU A 147 -11.44 23.71 0.44
C LEU A 147 -12.53 24.52 1.16
N ILE A 148 -12.67 24.37 2.48
CA ILE A 148 -13.62 25.14 3.30
C ILE A 148 -13.30 26.65 3.22
N THR A 149 -12.04 27.01 3.44
CA THR A 149 -11.57 28.40 3.41
C THR A 149 -11.70 29.06 2.04
N ARG A 150 -11.51 28.31 0.95
CA ARG A 150 -11.52 28.86 -0.41
C ARG A 150 -12.91 28.97 -1.03
N LYS A 151 -13.85 28.09 -0.69
CA LYS A 151 -15.22 28.11 -1.26
C LYS A 151 -16.27 28.75 -0.34
N GLY A 152 -15.97 29.02 0.93
CA GLY A 152 -16.98 29.51 1.88
C GLY A 152 -18.14 28.52 2.07
N ILE A 153 -17.87 27.22 1.89
CA ILE A 153 -18.88 26.15 1.98
C ILE A 153 -18.90 25.57 3.39
N ASN A 154 -20.10 25.46 3.96
CA ASN A 154 -20.33 24.82 5.26
C ASN A 154 -19.88 23.35 5.28
N LEU A 155 -19.48 22.85 6.46
CA LEU A 155 -18.93 21.51 6.71
C LEU A 155 -19.73 20.35 6.06
N LEU A 156 -21.03 20.53 5.84
CA LEU A 156 -21.93 19.55 5.19
C LEU A 156 -21.62 19.34 3.69
N GLY A 157 -21.21 20.39 2.97
CA GLY A 157 -20.85 20.30 1.55
C GLY A 157 -19.49 19.62 1.31
N PHE A 158 -18.63 19.59 2.34
CA PHE A 158 -17.33 18.92 2.30
C PHE A 158 -17.48 17.38 2.27
N PHE A 159 -18.39 16.82 3.09
CA PHE A 159 -18.66 15.38 3.09
C PHE A 159 -19.26 14.88 1.77
N LEU A 160 -20.11 15.69 1.12
CA LEU A 160 -20.67 15.38 -0.20
C LEU A 160 -19.62 15.39 -1.31
N TYR A 161 -18.62 16.28 -1.26
CA TYR A 161 -17.57 16.34 -2.29
C TYR A 161 -16.57 15.19 -2.18
N LEU A 162 -16.27 14.74 -0.95
CA LEU A 162 -15.44 13.56 -0.68
C LEU A 162 -16.08 12.25 -1.16
N HIS A 163 -17.41 12.18 -1.27
CA HIS A 163 -18.11 10.97 -1.71
C HIS A 163 -18.22 10.86 -3.25
N VAL A 164 -17.97 11.95 -3.98
CA VAL A 164 -18.13 12.05 -5.45
C VAL A 164 -16.78 12.09 -6.20
N SER A 165 -15.65 12.21 -5.49
CA SER A 165 -14.28 12.35 -6.05
C SER A 165 -13.37 11.16 -5.77
#